data_AF-A0A2J7PYC2-F1
#
_entry.id   AF-A0A2J7PYC2-F1
#
_cell.length_a   1.000
_cell.length_b   1.000
_cell.length_c   1.000
_cell.angle_alpha   90.00
_cell.angle_beta   90.00
_cell.angle_gamma   90.00
#
_symmetry.space_group_name_H-M   'P 1'
#
loop_
_entity.id
_entity.type
_entity.pdbx_description
1 polymer ?
#
loop_
_entity_poly.entity_id
_entity_poly.type
_entity_poly.pdbx_seq_one_letter_code
_entity_poly.pdbx_strand_id
1 'polypeptide(L)'
;MDTLSKDLLQELECPVCMEYMLSPITMCEKGHNICSNCRRVLTKCPTCNQQFINARNVSLEKLARDMQYPCIYRKSGCKKVIFQEEISGHQAECPYGSHMCPFAKLSNDNCKWEGAVADIKAHIRSEHHGRLSVVKGKQSIVCTNYTYCRALFAVGEVFLYFSKVKDGVFYICILYVGPKERATDFRYKITITTTDRRETASMSLMTRSFMEDIQEIFGNGNCAFFHYNFVMNCTRVFKGLPIEIEITSVDR
;
A
#
# COMPACT_ATOMS: atom_id res chain seq x y z
N MET A 1 9.54 21.01 -14.25
CA MET A 1 9.59 20.39 -15.58
C MET A 1 9.73 21.55 -16.55
N ASP A 2 10.86 21.60 -17.27
CA ASP A 2 11.08 22.64 -18.27
C ASP A 2 10.16 22.45 -19.49
N THR A 3 10.09 23.42 -20.37
CA THR A 3 9.22 23.39 -21.56
C THR A 3 9.57 22.24 -22.50
N LEU A 4 10.87 21.97 -22.70
CA LEU A 4 11.35 20.91 -23.58
C LEU A 4 10.87 19.52 -23.15
N SER A 5 10.96 19.20 -21.85
CA SER A 5 10.47 17.92 -21.33
C SER A 5 8.96 17.76 -21.44
N LYS A 6 8.20 18.86 -21.30
CA LYS A 6 6.74 18.84 -21.47
C LYS A 6 6.32 18.58 -22.93
N ASP A 7 7.04 19.16 -23.88
CA ASP A 7 6.75 18.98 -25.30
C ASP A 7 7.11 17.55 -25.73
N LEU A 8 8.26 17.03 -25.27
CA LEU A 8 8.66 15.66 -25.53
C LEU A 8 7.70 14.62 -24.93
N LEU A 9 7.13 14.88 -23.74
CA LEU A 9 6.10 14.01 -23.16
C LEU A 9 4.83 13.94 -24.02
N GLN A 10 4.42 15.05 -24.65
CA GLN A 10 3.26 15.06 -25.56
C GLN A 10 3.52 14.20 -26.80
N GLU A 11 4.72 14.28 -27.36
CA GLU A 11 5.13 13.42 -28.49
C GLU A 11 5.20 11.92 -28.13
N LEU A 12 5.32 11.62 -26.83
CA LEU A 12 5.28 10.27 -26.30
C LEU A 12 3.86 9.78 -25.97
N GLU A 13 2.81 10.59 -26.09
CA GLU A 13 1.44 10.12 -25.85
C GLU A 13 0.91 9.31 -27.03
N CYS A 14 0.36 8.12 -26.74
CA CYS A 14 -0.27 7.29 -27.76
C CYS A 14 -1.59 7.94 -28.21
N PRO A 15 -1.80 8.21 -29.50
CA PRO A 15 -3.01 8.89 -29.98
C PRO A 15 -4.30 8.07 -29.86
N VAL A 16 -4.21 6.83 -29.38
CA VAL A 16 -5.34 5.90 -29.25
C VAL A 16 -5.80 5.80 -27.81
N CYS A 17 -4.89 5.45 -26.90
CA CYS A 17 -5.22 5.24 -25.49
C CYS A 17 -4.87 6.43 -24.59
N MET A 18 -4.19 7.46 -25.13
CA MET A 18 -3.72 8.63 -24.38
C MET A 18 -2.75 8.29 -23.24
N GLU A 19 -2.17 7.09 -23.26
CA GLU A 19 -1.10 6.67 -22.34
C GLU A 19 0.26 6.87 -23.00
N TYR A 20 1.30 7.04 -22.19
CA TYR A 20 2.67 7.18 -22.71
C TYR A 20 3.13 5.91 -23.43
N MET A 21 3.68 6.08 -24.63
CA MET A 21 4.28 5.04 -25.45
C MET A 21 5.61 4.63 -24.83
N LEU A 22 5.65 3.39 -24.35
CA LEU A 22 6.85 2.76 -23.82
C LEU A 22 7.40 1.74 -24.81
N SER A 23 8.70 1.41 -24.69
CA SER A 23 9.31 0.35 -25.50
C SER A 23 8.54 -0.98 -25.33
N PRO A 24 8.18 -1.69 -26.41
CA PRO A 24 8.47 -1.36 -27.81
C PRO A 24 7.48 -0.35 -28.42
N ILE A 25 8.00 0.68 -29.11
CA ILE A 25 7.20 1.69 -29.81
C ILE A 25 7.10 1.31 -31.29
N THR A 26 5.87 1.09 -31.77
CA THR A 26 5.61 0.64 -33.15
C THR A 26 5.27 1.83 -34.04
N MET A 27 5.64 1.75 -35.32
CA MET A 27 5.40 2.80 -36.29
C MET A 27 4.68 2.29 -37.55
N CYS A 28 3.94 3.18 -38.21
CA CYS A 28 3.39 2.93 -39.55
C CYS A 28 4.38 3.29 -40.66
N GLU A 29 4.04 2.96 -41.91
CA GLU A 29 4.84 3.31 -43.11
C GLU A 29 5.16 4.81 -43.22
N LYS A 30 4.29 5.68 -42.69
CA LYS A 30 4.50 7.14 -42.66
C LYS A 30 5.15 7.67 -41.37
N GLY A 31 5.58 6.79 -40.47
CA GLY A 31 6.31 7.19 -39.26
C GLY A 31 5.48 7.57 -38.02
N HIS A 32 4.14 7.56 -38.08
CA HIS A 32 3.31 7.74 -36.87
C HIS A 32 3.50 6.58 -35.89
N ASN A 33 3.64 6.92 -34.61
CA ASN A 33 3.94 5.98 -33.54
C ASN A 33 2.68 5.64 -32.73
N ILE A 34 2.59 4.41 -32.23
CA ILE A 34 1.60 3.96 -31.24
C ILE A 34 2.23 3.01 -30.22
N CYS A 35 1.59 2.86 -29.06
CA CYS A 35 2.01 1.89 -28.05
C CYS A 35 1.75 0.44 -28.49
N SER A 36 2.51 -0.49 -27.92
CA SER A 36 2.42 -1.92 -28.21
C SER A 36 1.03 -2.53 -27.92
N ASN A 37 0.33 -2.03 -26.90
CA ASN A 37 -1.02 -2.47 -26.56
C ASN A 37 -2.03 -2.13 -27.67
N CYS A 38 -2.02 -0.89 -28.17
CA CYS A 38 -2.90 -0.48 -29.25
C CYS A 38 -2.55 -1.16 -30.58
N ARG A 39 -1.26 -1.44 -30.81
CA ARG A 39 -0.81 -2.15 -32.02
C ARG A 39 -1.39 -3.55 -32.13
N ARG A 40 -1.65 -4.25 -31.02
CA ARG A 40 -2.23 -5.61 -31.02
C ARG A 40 -3.65 -5.66 -31.58
N VAL A 41 -4.41 -4.57 -31.41
CA VAL A 41 -5.83 -4.51 -31.80
C VAL A 41 -6.05 -3.74 -33.10
N LEU A 42 -5.05 -2.97 -33.56
CA LEU A 42 -5.13 -2.19 -34.79
C LEU A 42 -4.33 -2.82 -35.94
N THR A 43 -4.98 -2.94 -37.09
CA THR A 43 -4.34 -3.39 -38.34
C THR A 43 -3.81 -2.24 -39.19
N LYS A 44 -4.36 -1.03 -39.02
CA LYS A 44 -3.97 0.19 -39.73
C LYS A 44 -3.75 1.36 -38.78
N CYS A 45 -2.91 2.31 -39.19
CA CYS A 45 -2.63 3.52 -38.44
C CYS A 45 -3.89 4.38 -38.27
N PRO A 46 -4.27 4.77 -37.03
CA PRO A 46 -5.44 5.62 -36.80
C PRO A 46 -5.25 7.04 -37.34
N THR A 47 -4.01 7.51 -37.48
CA THR A 47 -3.68 8.87 -37.92
C THR A 47 -3.69 9.02 -39.44
N CYS A 48 -3.23 8.00 -40.19
CA CYS A 48 -3.03 8.11 -41.65
C CYS A 48 -3.53 6.92 -42.48
N ASN A 49 -4.17 5.94 -41.85
CA ASN A 49 -4.75 4.75 -42.46
C ASN A 49 -3.76 3.84 -43.22
N GLN A 50 -2.44 4.02 -43.03
CA GLN A 50 -1.41 3.16 -43.62
C GLN A 50 -1.14 1.91 -42.78
N GLN A 51 -0.46 0.93 -43.37
CA GLN A 51 -0.10 -0.30 -42.67
C GLN A 51 0.97 -0.02 -41.60
N PHE A 52 0.95 -0.82 -40.54
CA PHE A 52 2.04 -0.88 -39.59
C PHE A 52 3.18 -1.71 -40.17
N ILE A 53 4.40 -1.19 -40.08
CA ILE A 53 5.58 -1.94 -40.48
C ILE A 53 6.06 -2.84 -39.34
N ASN A 54 6.78 -3.91 -39.68
CA ASN A 54 7.42 -4.77 -38.69
C ASN A 54 8.75 -4.17 -38.21
N ALA A 55 8.70 -2.93 -37.71
CA ALA A 55 9.84 -2.20 -37.18
C ALA A 55 9.45 -1.40 -35.93
N ARG A 56 10.47 -1.03 -35.16
CA ARG A 56 10.33 -0.24 -33.93
C ARG A 56 11.07 1.08 -34.04
N ASN A 57 10.53 2.10 -33.41
CA ASN A 57 11.20 3.40 -33.33
C ASN A 57 12.23 3.42 -32.19
N VAL A 58 13.39 2.80 -32.42
CA VAL A 58 14.45 2.64 -31.41
C VAL A 58 14.96 4.00 -30.87
N SER A 59 14.96 5.04 -31.71
CA SER A 59 15.36 6.39 -31.28
C SER A 59 14.35 6.99 -30.30
N LEU A 60 13.07 6.89 -30.60
CA LEU A 60 12.01 7.34 -29.68
C LEU A 60 11.99 6.51 -28.40
N GLU A 61 12.26 5.20 -28.47
CA GLU A 61 12.41 4.35 -27.29
C GLU A 61 13.60 4.77 -26.41
N LYS A 62 14.71 5.27 -26.99
CA LYS A 62 15.84 5.80 -26.22
C LYS A 62 15.44 7.06 -25.48
N LEU A 63 14.81 8.01 -26.18
CA LEU A 63 14.30 9.23 -25.57
C LEU A 63 13.30 8.91 -24.46
N ALA A 64 12.38 7.98 -24.70
CA ALA A 64 11.39 7.56 -23.71
C ALA A 64 12.02 7.06 -22.39
N ARG A 65 13.16 6.38 -22.43
CA ARG A 65 13.85 5.91 -21.22
C ARG A 65 14.49 7.02 -20.41
N ASP A 66 15.00 8.05 -21.09
CA ASP A 66 15.65 9.19 -20.43
C ASP A 66 14.63 10.19 -19.85
N MET A 67 13.34 9.95 -20.06
CA MET A 67 12.24 10.80 -19.61
C MET A 67 11.68 10.36 -18.27
N GLN A 68 11.27 11.36 -17.49
CA GLN A 68 10.45 11.17 -16.30
C GLN A 68 8.99 11.46 -16.62
N TYR A 69 8.10 10.60 -16.15
CA TYR A 69 6.69 10.62 -16.44
C TYR A 69 5.90 11.03 -15.20
N PRO A 70 4.89 11.90 -15.34
CA PRO A 70 3.98 12.17 -14.25
C PRO A 70 3.15 10.92 -13.92
N CYS A 71 2.88 10.69 -12.63
CA CYS A 71 1.96 9.63 -12.21
C CYS A 71 0.55 9.83 -12.84
N ILE A 72 -0.11 8.74 -13.26
CA ILE A 72 -1.49 8.77 -13.78
C ILE A 72 -2.49 9.40 -12.78
N TYR A 73 -2.21 9.27 -11.48
CA TYR A 73 -3.02 9.85 -10.41
C TYR A 73 -2.67 11.32 -10.12
N ARG A 74 -2.02 12.02 -11.06
CA ARG A 74 -1.69 13.46 -10.93
C ARG A 74 -2.93 14.32 -10.75
N LYS A 75 -4.02 14.02 -11.44
CA LYS A 75 -5.30 14.72 -11.29
C LYS A 75 -5.91 14.54 -9.90
N SER A 76 -5.64 13.40 -9.26
CA SER A 76 -6.05 13.10 -7.88
C SER A 76 -5.12 13.72 -6.83
N GLY A 77 -3.97 14.28 -7.22
CA GLY A 77 -3.05 15.00 -6.34
C GLY A 77 -1.63 14.43 -6.27
N CYS A 78 -1.33 13.32 -6.95
CA CYS A 78 0.04 12.81 -6.99
C CYS A 78 0.98 13.76 -7.74
N LYS A 79 2.02 14.25 -7.07
CA LYS A 79 3.02 15.16 -7.68
C LYS A 79 4.30 14.46 -8.14
N LYS A 80 4.41 13.14 -7.96
CA LYS A 80 5.63 12.40 -8.34
C LYS A 80 5.78 12.36 -9.86
N VAL A 81 7.01 12.59 -10.30
CA VAL A 81 7.48 12.43 -11.69
C VAL A 81 8.63 11.44 -11.62
N ILE A 82 8.53 10.33 -12.36
CA ILE A 82 9.32 9.12 -12.13
C ILE A 82 9.76 8.52 -13.47
N PHE A 83 10.92 7.89 -13.53
CA PHE A 83 11.38 7.18 -14.72
C PHE A 83 10.47 5.99 -15.09
N GLN A 84 10.51 5.61 -16.36
CA GLN A 84 9.69 4.55 -16.93
C GLN A 84 9.79 3.24 -16.16
N GLU A 85 10.98 2.88 -15.70
CA GLU A 85 11.28 1.60 -15.06
C GLU A 85 10.58 1.48 -13.69
N GLU A 86 10.38 2.60 -13.01
CA GLU A 86 9.85 2.65 -11.65
C GLU A 86 8.37 3.08 -11.59
N ILE A 87 7.84 3.68 -12.67
CA ILE A 87 6.51 4.29 -12.63
C ILE A 87 5.40 3.29 -12.34
N SER A 88 5.47 2.07 -12.90
CA SER A 88 4.48 1.01 -12.65
C SER A 88 4.48 0.59 -11.18
N GLY A 89 5.67 0.43 -10.59
CA GLY A 89 5.82 0.12 -9.16
C GLY A 89 5.25 1.23 -8.28
N HIS A 90 5.51 2.49 -8.63
CA HIS A 90 4.90 3.62 -7.94
C HIS A 90 3.37 3.63 -8.05
N GLN A 91 2.83 3.45 -9.25
CA GLN A 91 1.38 3.52 -9.49
C GLN A 91 0.63 2.42 -8.73
N ALA A 92 1.22 1.23 -8.59
CA ALA A 92 0.65 0.13 -7.80
C ALA A 92 0.54 0.47 -6.31
N GLU A 93 1.45 1.30 -5.78
CA GLU A 93 1.47 1.71 -4.36
C GLU A 93 1.06 3.18 -4.15
N CYS A 94 0.56 3.86 -5.18
CA CYS A 94 0.33 5.30 -5.10
C CYS A 94 -0.83 5.61 -4.15
N PRO A 95 -0.66 6.46 -3.12
CA PRO A 95 -1.73 6.78 -2.16
C PRO A 95 -2.98 7.42 -2.80
N TYR A 96 -2.83 7.97 -4.00
CA TYR A 96 -3.89 8.59 -4.79
C TYR A 96 -4.58 7.63 -5.77
N GLY A 97 -4.07 6.39 -5.89
CA GLY A 97 -4.69 5.32 -6.67
C GLY A 97 -5.85 4.66 -5.94
N SER A 98 -6.53 3.72 -6.61
CA SER A 98 -7.60 2.93 -6.02
C SER A 98 -7.02 1.79 -5.18
N HIS A 99 -7.42 1.70 -3.91
CA HIS A 99 -7.03 0.65 -2.97
C HIS A 99 -8.26 0.00 -2.39
N MET A 100 -8.22 -1.31 -2.24
CA MET A 100 -9.29 -2.05 -1.56
C MET A 100 -9.32 -1.77 -0.06
N CYS A 101 -10.48 -2.01 0.56
CA CYS A 101 -10.63 -1.92 2.02
C CYS A 101 -9.53 -2.72 2.75
N PRO A 102 -8.86 -2.14 3.77
CA PRO A 102 -7.81 -2.86 4.48
C PRO A 102 -8.28 -4.13 5.21
N PHE A 103 -9.56 -4.21 5.59
CA PHE A 103 -10.15 -5.43 6.15
C PHE A 103 -10.32 -6.53 5.10
N ALA A 104 -10.65 -6.16 3.85
CA ALA A 104 -10.69 -7.11 2.73
C ALA A 104 -9.28 -7.65 2.47
N LYS A 105 -8.26 -6.77 2.46
CA LYS A 105 -6.86 -7.14 2.26
C LYS A 105 -6.30 -8.07 3.35
N LEU A 106 -6.52 -7.77 4.63
CA LEU A 106 -5.84 -8.46 5.74
C LEU A 106 -6.65 -9.62 6.34
N SER A 107 -7.97 -9.55 6.30
CA SER A 107 -8.85 -10.48 7.02
C SER A 107 -9.88 -11.17 6.13
N ASN A 108 -9.75 -11.08 4.80
CA ASN A 108 -10.70 -11.63 3.83
C ASN A 108 -12.15 -11.20 4.11
N ASP A 109 -12.33 -9.96 4.56
CA ASP A 109 -13.66 -9.38 4.72
C ASP A 109 -14.33 -9.19 3.35
N ASN A 110 -15.65 -9.32 3.28
CA ASN A 110 -16.41 -9.19 2.04
C ASN A 110 -16.67 -7.73 1.62
N CYS A 111 -16.05 -6.75 2.28
CA CYS A 111 -16.12 -5.36 1.90
C CYS A 111 -15.59 -5.14 0.47
N LYS A 112 -16.42 -4.54 -0.38
CA LYS A 112 -16.12 -4.25 -1.79
C LYS A 112 -15.67 -2.82 -2.02
N TRP A 113 -15.41 -2.07 -0.95
CA TRP A 113 -14.99 -0.68 -1.07
C TRP A 113 -13.61 -0.60 -1.72
N GLU A 114 -13.49 0.31 -2.67
CA GLU A 114 -12.25 0.70 -3.32
C GLU A 114 -12.19 2.23 -3.41
N GLY A 115 -11.02 2.81 -3.15
CA GLY A 115 -10.85 4.26 -3.22
C GLY A 115 -9.44 4.72 -2.85
N ALA A 116 -9.23 6.03 -2.81
CA ALA A 116 -7.92 6.59 -2.44
C ALA A 116 -7.60 6.33 -0.96
N VAL A 117 -6.31 6.29 -0.62
CA VAL A 117 -5.87 6.06 0.77
C VAL A 117 -6.41 7.13 1.72
N ALA A 118 -6.54 8.37 1.24
CA ALA A 118 -7.10 9.49 2.00
C ALA A 118 -8.55 9.23 2.47
N ASP A 119 -9.31 8.44 1.70
CA ASP A 119 -10.73 8.19 1.94
C ASP A 119 -10.96 6.98 2.88
N ILE A 120 -9.94 6.12 3.07
CA ILE A 120 -10.05 4.92 3.89
C ILE A 120 -10.50 5.26 5.32
N LYS A 121 -10.02 6.37 5.89
CA LYS A 121 -10.40 6.80 7.24
C LYS A 121 -11.90 7.09 7.36
N ALA A 122 -12.49 7.72 6.35
CA ALA A 122 -13.92 8.00 6.31
C ALA A 122 -14.73 6.71 6.07
N HIS A 123 -14.26 5.85 5.17
CA HIS A 123 -14.83 4.54 4.92
C HIS A 123 -14.87 3.66 6.18
N ILE A 124 -13.74 3.52 6.91
CA ILE A 124 -13.69 2.74 8.15
C ILE A 124 -14.68 3.28 9.20
N ARG A 125 -14.80 4.62 9.31
CA ARG A 125 -15.72 5.25 10.26
C ARG A 125 -17.19 5.08 9.91
N SER A 126 -17.53 4.85 8.65
CA SER A 126 -18.93 4.68 8.22
C SER A 126 -19.29 3.20 8.17
N GLU A 127 -18.55 2.40 7.41
CA GLU A 127 -18.87 1.01 7.10
C GLU A 127 -18.28 0.00 8.10
N HIS A 128 -17.23 0.38 8.84
CA HIS A 128 -16.56 -0.50 9.81
C HIS A 128 -16.53 0.08 11.24
N HIS A 129 -17.46 0.97 11.59
CA HIS A 129 -17.49 1.66 12.89
C HIS A 129 -17.52 0.70 14.09
N GLY A 130 -18.22 -0.44 13.98
CA GLY A 130 -18.25 -1.48 15.04
C GLY A 130 -16.92 -2.20 15.26
N ARG A 131 -15.95 -2.04 14.34
CA ARG A 131 -14.58 -2.57 14.43
C ARG A 131 -13.54 -1.48 14.63
N LEU A 132 -13.96 -0.26 14.96
CA LEU A 132 -13.07 0.85 15.29
C LEU A 132 -13.00 1.03 16.80
N SER A 133 -11.79 1.17 17.35
CA SER A 133 -11.58 1.48 18.76
C SER A 133 -10.64 2.66 18.93
N VAL A 134 -10.93 3.56 19.87
CA VAL A 134 -10.06 4.70 20.18
C VAL A 134 -9.05 4.27 21.22
N VAL A 135 -7.77 4.52 20.96
CA VAL A 135 -6.64 4.22 21.86
C VAL A 135 -6.02 5.55 22.29
N LYS A 136 -5.94 5.79 23.60
CA LYS A 136 -5.32 6.98 24.19
C LYS A 136 -4.25 6.53 25.18
N GLY A 137 -2.98 6.89 24.91
CA GLY A 137 -1.85 6.42 25.70
C GLY A 137 -1.81 4.89 25.76
N LYS A 138 -1.58 4.35 26.96
CA LYS A 138 -1.62 2.91 27.23
C LYS A 138 -3.05 2.44 27.42
N GLN A 139 -3.49 1.53 26.55
CA GLN A 139 -4.83 0.95 26.60
C GLN A 139 -4.74 -0.57 26.55
N SER A 140 -5.46 -1.24 27.45
CA SER A 140 -5.61 -2.70 27.39
C SER A 140 -6.75 -3.06 26.43
N ILE A 141 -6.47 -3.97 25.50
CA ILE A 141 -7.46 -4.68 24.68
C ILE A 141 -7.45 -6.17 25.04
N VAL A 142 -8.58 -6.84 24.85
CA VAL A 142 -8.69 -8.28 25.09
C VAL A 142 -8.77 -9.00 23.75
N CYS A 143 -7.80 -9.87 23.51
CA CYS A 143 -7.74 -10.73 22.34
C CYS A 143 -8.34 -12.10 22.67
N THR A 144 -9.48 -12.41 22.06
CA THR A 144 -10.17 -13.71 22.20
C THR A 144 -9.99 -14.62 20.99
N ASN A 145 -9.54 -14.07 19.86
CA ASN A 145 -9.19 -14.81 18.65
C ASN A 145 -7.77 -14.42 18.23
N TYR A 146 -6.88 -15.40 18.12
CA TYR A 146 -5.48 -15.14 17.78
C TYR A 146 -5.27 -14.74 16.31
N THR A 147 -6.23 -15.01 15.41
CA THR A 147 -6.26 -14.40 14.07
C THR A 147 -7.32 -13.30 14.05
N TYR A 148 -6.90 -12.05 14.10
CA TYR A 148 -7.82 -10.95 14.32
C TYR A 148 -7.36 -9.65 13.66
N CYS A 149 -8.32 -8.88 13.12
CA CYS A 149 -8.09 -7.57 12.54
C CYS A 149 -9.07 -6.55 13.14
N ARG A 150 -8.56 -5.39 13.57
CA ARG A 150 -9.36 -4.27 14.12
C ARG A 150 -8.74 -2.93 13.76
N ALA A 151 -9.57 -1.93 13.51
CA ALA A 151 -9.08 -0.56 13.33
C ALA A 151 -8.91 0.14 14.69
N LEU A 152 -7.81 0.87 14.83
CA LEU A 152 -7.48 1.70 15.99
C LEU A 152 -7.39 3.16 15.55
N PHE A 153 -8.01 4.06 16.31
CA PHE A 153 -7.80 5.50 16.16
C PHE A 153 -6.94 6.01 17.30
N ALA A 154 -5.73 6.49 16.99
CA ALA A 154 -4.75 6.97 17.95
C ALA A 154 -3.97 8.14 17.34
N VAL A 155 -3.48 9.07 18.15
CA VAL A 155 -2.61 10.19 17.70
C VAL A 155 -3.10 10.92 16.43
N GLY A 156 -4.42 11.05 16.28
CA GLY A 156 -5.05 11.72 15.13
C GLY A 156 -5.19 10.86 13.87
N GLU A 157 -4.63 9.66 13.83
CA GLU A 157 -4.57 8.78 12.66
C GLU A 157 -5.27 7.43 12.87
N VAL A 158 -5.45 6.69 11.77
CA VAL A 158 -6.01 5.32 11.79
C VAL A 158 -4.89 4.31 11.61
N PHE A 159 -4.94 3.26 12.42
CA PHE A 159 -4.07 2.11 12.37
C PHE A 159 -4.89 0.82 12.30
N LEU A 160 -4.29 -0.28 11.86
CA LEU A 160 -4.87 -1.61 11.93
C LEU A 160 -4.06 -2.44 12.91
N TYR A 161 -4.73 -2.93 13.94
CA TYR A 161 -4.26 -4.05 14.72
C TYR A 161 -4.51 -5.32 13.92
N PHE A 162 -3.46 -6.07 13.62
CA PHE A 162 -3.56 -7.40 13.04
C PHE A 162 -2.77 -8.40 13.88
N SER A 163 -3.36 -9.53 14.21
CA SER A 163 -2.67 -10.61 14.90
C SER A 163 -2.86 -11.95 14.19
N LYS A 164 -1.86 -12.83 14.29
CA LYS A 164 -1.91 -14.20 13.77
C LYS A 164 -0.94 -15.11 14.52
N VAL A 165 -1.32 -16.37 14.74
CA VAL A 165 -0.36 -17.41 15.16
C VAL A 165 0.14 -18.13 13.92
N LYS A 166 1.46 -18.27 13.80
CA LYS A 166 2.13 -19.01 12.73
C LYS A 166 3.39 -19.64 13.32
N ASP A 167 3.60 -20.94 13.04
CA ASP A 167 4.81 -21.68 13.42
C ASP A 167 5.19 -21.56 14.91
N GLY A 168 4.18 -21.62 15.81
CA GLY A 168 4.40 -21.52 17.27
C GLY A 168 4.69 -20.11 17.78
N VAL A 169 4.55 -19.09 16.94
CA VAL A 169 4.78 -17.69 17.26
C VAL A 169 3.50 -16.89 17.07
N PHE A 170 3.17 -16.05 18.05
CA PHE A 170 2.05 -15.11 17.98
C PHE A 170 2.55 -13.74 17.53
N TYR A 171 2.16 -13.34 16.33
CA TYR A 171 2.52 -12.06 15.72
C TYR A 171 1.43 -11.03 15.97
N ILE A 172 1.84 -9.79 16.25
CA ILE A 172 0.99 -8.61 16.38
C ILE A 172 1.63 -7.46 15.58
N CYS A 173 0.88 -6.94 14.62
CA CYS A 173 1.23 -5.77 13.82
C CYS A 173 0.30 -4.62 14.13
N ILE A 174 0.87 -3.42 14.25
CA ILE A 174 0.14 -2.16 14.15
C ILE A 174 0.55 -1.50 12.82
N LEU A 175 -0.38 -1.47 11.87
CA LEU A 175 -0.17 -0.97 10.52
C LEU A 175 -0.77 0.42 10.37
N TYR A 176 0.00 1.38 9.90
CA TYR A 176 -0.48 2.73 9.62
C TYR A 176 -1.34 2.75 8.34
N VAL A 177 -2.51 3.40 8.42
CA VAL A 177 -3.43 3.59 7.30
C VAL A 177 -3.25 5.01 6.75
N GLY A 178 -2.33 5.14 5.80
CA GLY A 178 -1.99 6.41 5.17
C GLY A 178 -0.82 6.27 4.19
N PRO A 179 -0.23 7.39 3.73
CA PRO A 179 0.95 7.36 2.85
C PRO A 179 2.13 6.59 3.48
N LYS A 180 2.77 5.71 2.71
CA LYS A 180 3.83 4.80 3.16
C LYS A 180 5.00 5.56 3.82
N GLU A 181 5.31 6.75 3.32
CA GLU A 181 6.41 7.59 3.80
C GLU A 181 6.22 8.10 5.23
N ARG A 182 4.97 8.12 5.72
CA ARG A 182 4.62 8.51 7.11
C ARG A 182 4.51 7.32 8.05
N ALA A 183 4.61 6.08 7.57
CA ALA A 183 4.48 4.90 8.43
C ALA A 183 5.56 4.88 9.53
N THR A 184 6.74 5.45 9.28
CA THR A 184 7.81 5.57 10.27
C THR A 184 7.72 6.84 11.12
N ASP A 185 6.65 7.62 11.03
CA ASP A 185 6.38 8.74 11.95
C ASP A 185 5.74 8.27 13.26
N PHE A 186 5.41 6.98 13.36
CA PHE A 186 4.72 6.40 14.51
C PHE A 186 5.45 5.17 15.03
N ARG A 187 5.42 5.03 16.34
CA ARG A 187 5.89 3.86 17.07
C ARG A 187 4.72 3.26 17.83
N TYR A 188 4.75 1.95 17.99
CA TYR A 188 3.85 1.25 18.89
C TYR A 188 4.63 0.37 19.86
N LYS A 189 4.03 0.14 21.02
CA LYS A 189 4.49 -0.82 22.02
C LYS A 189 3.37 -1.80 22.32
N ILE A 190 3.72 -3.09 22.28
CA ILE A 190 2.86 -4.18 22.72
C ILE A 190 3.43 -4.76 23.99
N THR A 191 2.59 -4.91 25.00
CA THR A 191 2.94 -5.49 26.29
C THR A 191 1.94 -6.57 26.66
N ILE A 192 2.45 -7.75 27.01
CA ILE A 192 1.67 -8.86 27.58
C ILE A 192 2.29 -9.27 28.92
N THR A 193 1.43 -9.62 29.86
CA THR A 193 1.81 -9.90 31.25
C THR A 193 1.16 -11.21 31.67
N THR A 194 1.91 -12.04 32.39
CA THR A 194 1.39 -13.32 32.90
C THR A 194 0.18 -13.10 33.80
N THR A 195 -0.68 -14.11 33.91
CA THR A 195 -1.92 -13.98 34.67
C THR A 195 -1.69 -13.68 36.16
N ASP A 196 -0.57 -14.14 36.73
CA ASP A 196 -0.11 -13.85 38.09
C ASP A 196 0.64 -12.51 38.23
N ARG A 197 0.85 -11.81 37.11
CA ARG A 197 1.55 -10.52 36.99
C ARG A 197 3.02 -10.52 37.40
N ARG A 198 3.68 -11.67 37.45
CA ARG A 198 5.10 -11.77 37.80
C ARG A 198 6.03 -11.49 36.63
N GLU A 199 5.62 -11.88 35.42
CA GLU A 199 6.44 -11.74 34.23
C GLU A 199 5.73 -10.86 33.21
N THR A 200 6.51 -10.08 32.47
CA THR A 200 5.99 -9.21 31.42
C THR A 200 6.96 -9.23 30.24
N ALA A 201 6.42 -9.39 29.05
CA ALA A 201 7.16 -9.24 27.81
C ALA A 201 6.65 -8.00 27.06
N SER A 202 7.54 -7.27 26.41
CA SER A 202 7.18 -6.09 25.63
C SER A 202 8.06 -5.94 24.42
N MET A 203 7.48 -5.47 23.33
CA MET A 203 8.20 -5.11 22.11
C MET A 203 7.76 -3.73 21.65
N SER A 204 8.72 -2.90 21.22
CA SER A 204 8.47 -1.56 20.69
C SER A 204 9.06 -1.45 19.30
N LEU A 205 8.23 -1.14 18.31
CA LEU A 205 8.62 -1.08 16.91
C LEU A 205 7.99 0.13 16.21
N MET A 206 8.60 0.54 15.10
CA MET A 206 8.00 1.51 14.19
C MET A 206 6.80 0.87 13.49
N THR A 207 5.74 1.65 13.22
CA THR A 207 4.63 1.12 12.41
C THR A 207 5.07 0.88 10.98
N ARG A 208 4.39 -0.06 10.31
CA ARG A 208 4.56 -0.35 8.87
C ARG A 208 3.33 0.12 8.12
N SER A 209 3.42 0.31 6.81
CA SER A 209 2.25 0.67 6.01
C SER A 209 1.33 -0.55 5.85
N PHE A 210 0.01 -0.33 5.91
CA PHE A 210 -0.97 -1.38 5.56
C PHE A 210 -0.85 -1.86 4.10
N MET A 211 -0.16 -1.10 3.25
CA MET A 211 0.10 -1.46 1.86
C MET A 211 1.20 -2.52 1.71
N GLU A 212 2.06 -2.71 2.71
CA GLU A 212 3.10 -3.75 2.67
C GLU A 212 2.52 -5.17 2.79
N ASP A 213 3.29 -6.17 2.33
CA ASP A 213 2.93 -7.58 2.47
C ASP A 213 3.10 -8.03 3.92
N ILE A 214 2.04 -8.62 4.49
CA ILE A 214 2.02 -9.01 5.90
C ILE A 214 2.94 -10.21 6.20
N GLN A 215 3.15 -11.11 5.22
CA GLN A 215 4.09 -12.23 5.37
C GLN A 215 5.53 -11.72 5.36
N GLU A 216 5.86 -10.72 4.54
CA GLU A 216 7.17 -10.07 4.57
C GLU A 216 7.44 -9.34 5.89
N ILE A 217 6.43 -8.65 6.44
CA ILE A 217 6.55 -8.01 7.76
C ILE A 217 6.86 -9.05 8.84
N PHE A 218 6.20 -10.21 8.82
CA PHE A 218 6.45 -11.31 9.76
C PHE A 218 7.85 -11.90 9.57
N GLY A 219 8.22 -12.22 8.32
CA GLY A 219 9.50 -12.86 7.99
C GLY A 219 10.72 -12.00 8.34
N ASN A 220 10.58 -10.68 8.21
CA ASN A 220 11.66 -9.73 8.51
C ASN A 220 11.71 -9.33 10.00
N GLY A 221 10.82 -9.84 10.86
CA GLY A 221 10.78 -9.45 12.28
C GLY A 221 10.36 -8.00 12.50
N ASN A 222 9.68 -7.37 11.54
CA ASN A 222 9.26 -5.97 11.58
C ASN A 222 7.93 -5.77 12.34
N CYS A 223 7.61 -6.68 13.26
CA CYS A 223 6.43 -6.58 14.12
C CYS A 223 6.67 -7.19 15.51
N ALA A 224 5.72 -7.00 16.42
CA ALA A 224 5.80 -7.65 17.72
C ALA A 224 5.50 -9.14 17.57
N PHE A 225 6.29 -9.99 18.23
CA PHE A 225 6.08 -11.43 18.23
C PHE A 225 6.42 -12.03 19.58
N PHE A 226 5.65 -13.03 19.99
CA PHE A 226 5.85 -13.73 21.26
C PHE A 226 5.73 -15.23 21.04
N HIS A 227 6.59 -16.01 21.71
CA HIS A 227 6.46 -17.46 21.66
C HIS A 227 5.12 -17.89 22.24
N TYR A 228 4.42 -18.79 21.54
CA TYR A 228 3.02 -19.14 21.86
C TYR A 228 2.85 -19.67 23.30
N ASN A 229 3.81 -20.44 23.82
CA ASN A 229 3.73 -20.92 25.20
C ASN A 229 3.71 -19.78 26.24
N PHE A 230 4.50 -18.72 26.03
CA PHE A 230 4.48 -17.57 26.93
C PHE A 230 3.14 -16.82 26.83
N VAL A 231 2.60 -16.70 25.62
CA VAL A 231 1.27 -16.12 25.39
C VAL A 231 0.20 -16.89 26.16
N MET A 232 0.23 -18.23 26.16
CA MET A 232 -0.72 -19.04 26.91
C MET A 232 -0.66 -18.81 28.43
N ASN A 233 0.53 -18.51 28.99
CA ASN A 233 0.67 -18.13 30.40
C ASN A 233 0.09 -16.74 30.72
N CYS A 234 -0.09 -15.90 29.71
CA CYS A 234 -0.71 -14.58 29.79
C CYS A 234 -2.22 -14.63 29.53
N THR A 235 -2.71 -15.66 28.84
CA THR A 235 -4.13 -15.81 28.50
C THR A 235 -4.96 -16.22 29.72
N ARG A 236 -6.01 -15.45 30.01
CA ARG A 236 -6.95 -15.75 31.08
C ARG A 236 -8.01 -16.71 30.56
N VAL A 237 -8.19 -17.84 31.26
CA VAL A 237 -9.22 -18.84 30.92
C VAL A 237 -10.60 -18.15 30.79
N PHE A 238 -11.29 -18.39 29.68
CA PHE A 238 -12.58 -17.79 29.29
C PHE A 238 -12.62 -16.26 29.13
N LYS A 239 -11.52 -15.54 29.42
CA LYS A 239 -11.44 -14.08 29.33
C LYS A 239 -10.50 -13.58 28.24
N GLY A 240 -9.77 -14.47 27.57
CA GLY A 240 -8.83 -14.12 26.50
C GLY A 240 -7.51 -13.53 27.01
N LEU A 241 -6.68 -13.09 26.08
CA LEU A 241 -5.37 -12.50 26.33
C LEU A 241 -5.48 -10.98 26.47
N PRO A 242 -5.20 -10.40 27.65
CA PRO A 242 -5.06 -8.96 27.79
C PRO A 242 -3.76 -8.50 27.13
N ILE A 243 -3.86 -7.53 26.23
CA ILE A 243 -2.73 -6.92 25.54
C ILE A 243 -2.78 -5.43 25.82
N GLU A 244 -1.73 -4.88 26.42
CA GLU A 244 -1.56 -3.43 26.51
C GLU A 244 -0.92 -2.92 25.21
N ILE A 245 -1.56 -1.91 24.62
CA ILE A 245 -1.13 -1.26 23.40
C ILE A 245 -0.93 0.22 23.70
N GLU A 246 0.18 0.74 23.20
CA GLU A 246 0.50 2.16 23.20
C GLU A 246 0.95 2.55 21.80
N ILE A 247 0.40 3.64 21.25
CA ILE A 247 0.77 4.18 19.93
C ILE A 247 1.14 5.65 20.14
N THR A 248 2.34 6.04 19.68
CA THR A 248 2.89 7.38 19.85
C THR A 248 3.42 7.91 18.53
N SER A 249 3.33 9.23 18.32
CA SER A 249 4.13 9.91 17.30
C SER A 249 5.61 9.84 17.70
N VAL A 250 6.48 9.81 16.70
CA VAL A 250 7.92 9.99 16.88
C VAL A 250 8.23 11.42 16.49
N ASP A 251 8.64 12.22 17.46
CA ASP A 251 9.10 13.58 17.21
C ASP A 251 10.39 13.49 16.35
N ARG A 252 10.39 14.17 15.21
CA ARG A 252 11.57 14.30 14.33
C ARG A 252 12.34 15.57 14.65
#